data_AF-A0A2N5CLT5-F1
#
_entry.id   AF-A0A2N5CLT5-F1
#
_cell.length_a   1.000
_cell.length_b   1.000
_cell.length_c   1.000
_cell.angle_alpha   90.00
_cell.angle_beta   90.00
_cell.angle_gamma   90.00
#
_symmetry.space_group_name_H-M   'P 1'
#
loop_
_entity.id
_entity.type
_entity.pdbx_description
1 polymer ?
#
loop_
_entity_poly.entity_id
_entity_poly.type
_entity_poly.pdbx_seq_one_letter_code
_entity_poly.pdbx_strand_id
1 'polypeptide(L)'
;MSFSNPVSAEVGSAWSEVRVERLKVLLLQGLSASQIARALGGVSRNAVIGKIHRLGLAGGRPPAPPGPRTAIPARAARPRKAPVPRG
;
A
#
# COMPACT_ATOMS: atom_id res chain seq x y z
N MET A 1 -31.09 -28.94 0.49
CA MET A 1 -30.41 -27.88 -0.29
C MET A 1 -29.32 -27.27 0.59
N SER A 2 -28.07 -27.70 0.42
CA SER A 2 -26.93 -27.19 1.18
C SER A 2 -26.42 -25.92 0.51
N PHE A 3 -26.72 -24.76 1.11
CA PHE A 3 -26.07 -23.51 0.79
C PHE A 3 -25.05 -23.22 1.88
N SER A 4 -23.79 -23.54 1.63
CA SER A 4 -22.64 -22.93 2.31
C SER A 4 -21.37 -23.40 1.66
N ASN A 5 -20.87 -22.59 0.74
CA ASN A 5 -19.54 -21.96 0.81
C ASN A 5 -18.99 -21.70 -0.60
N PRO A 6 -19.30 -20.57 -1.25
CA PRO A 6 -18.54 -20.14 -2.40
C PRO A 6 -17.55 -19.09 -1.91
N VAL A 7 -16.32 -19.52 -1.69
CA VAL A 7 -15.10 -18.98 -2.29
C VAL A 7 -13.94 -19.25 -1.34
N SER A 8 -13.20 -20.31 -1.64
CA SER A 8 -11.76 -20.35 -1.37
C SER A 8 -11.15 -19.15 -2.10
N ALA A 9 -11.19 -17.98 -1.49
CA ALA A 9 -10.44 -16.83 -1.94
C ALA A 9 -8.98 -17.15 -1.64
N GLU A 10 -8.34 -17.77 -2.63
CA GLU A 10 -6.94 -18.14 -2.70
C GLU A 10 -6.05 -17.21 -1.86
N VAL A 11 -5.51 -17.81 -0.79
CA VAL A 11 -4.46 -17.29 0.06
C VAL A 11 -3.20 -17.19 -0.79
N GLY A 12 -2.74 -15.98 -1.11
CA GLY A 12 -1.47 -15.85 -1.83
C GLY A 12 -0.89 -14.45 -1.99
N SER A 13 -1.70 -13.39 -1.91
CA SER A 13 -1.14 -12.04 -1.92
C SER A 13 -2.13 -11.05 -1.31
N ALA A 14 -1.63 -10.06 -0.57
CA ALA A 14 -2.43 -8.95 -0.03
C ALA A 14 -3.22 -8.19 -1.12
N TRP A 15 -2.96 -8.47 -2.39
CA TRP A 15 -3.62 -7.97 -3.60
C TRP A 15 -4.18 -9.12 -4.45
N SER A 16 -5.35 -9.63 -4.08
CA SER A 16 -6.12 -10.60 -4.89
C SER A 16 -6.52 -10.00 -6.25
N GLU A 17 -6.65 -10.81 -7.31
CA GLU A 17 -7.12 -10.36 -8.64
C GLU A 17 -8.41 -9.52 -8.53
N VAL A 18 -9.37 -9.95 -7.71
CA VAL A 18 -10.64 -9.23 -7.49
C VAL A 18 -10.40 -7.81 -6.97
N ARG A 19 -9.43 -7.60 -6.08
CA ARG A 19 -9.06 -6.26 -5.58
C ARG A 19 -8.38 -5.43 -6.67
N VAL A 20 -7.55 -6.06 -7.51
CA VAL A 20 -6.87 -5.39 -8.63
C VAL A 20 -7.86 -4.93 -9.69
N GLU A 21 -8.84 -5.76 -10.04
CA GLU A 21 -9.90 -5.40 -10.97
C GLU A 21 -10.75 -4.23 -10.43
N ARG A 22 -11.19 -4.30 -9.17
CA ARG A 22 -11.88 -3.17 -8.53
C ARG A 22 -11.05 -1.89 -8.53
N LEU A 23 -9.74 -1.98 -8.28
CA LEU A 23 -8.83 -0.84 -8.34
C LEU A 23 -8.80 -0.21 -9.74
N LYS A 24 -8.74 -1.01 -10.81
CA LYS A 24 -8.77 -0.49 -12.19
C LYS A 24 -10.08 0.23 -12.48
N VAL A 25 -11.22 -0.38 -12.14
CA VAL A 25 -12.55 0.21 -12.38
C VAL A 25 -12.69 1.57 -11.67
N LEU A 26 -12.34 1.64 -10.38
CA LEU A 26 -12.43 2.89 -9.62
C LEU A 26 -11.44 3.96 -10.12
N LEU A 27 -10.25 3.55 -10.55
CA LEU A 27 -9.27 4.46 -11.14
C LEU A 27 -9.77 5.06 -12.46
N LEU A 28 -10.41 4.25 -13.31
CA LEU A 28 -11.03 4.71 -14.57
C LEU A 28 -12.19 5.68 -14.33
N GLN A 29 -12.92 5.52 -13.22
CA GLN A 29 -13.93 6.48 -12.77
C GLN A 29 -13.33 7.80 -12.24
N GLY A 30 -11.99 7.93 -12.20
CA GLY A 30 -11.31 9.13 -11.74
C GLY A 30 -11.23 9.26 -10.21
N LEU A 31 -11.47 8.18 -9.46
CA LEU A 31 -11.34 8.23 -8.00
C LEU A 31 -9.86 8.38 -7.59
N SER A 32 -9.64 9.15 -6.52
CA SER A 32 -8.32 9.27 -5.91
C SER A 32 -7.94 8.02 -5.13
N ALA A 33 -6.63 7.76 -4.97
CA ALA A 33 -6.13 6.59 -4.25
C ALA A 33 -6.67 6.46 -2.81
N SER A 34 -6.93 7.57 -2.12
CA SER A 34 -7.51 7.56 -0.77
C SER A 34 -8.96 7.07 -0.77
N GLN A 35 -9.74 7.44 -1.79
CA GLN A 35 -11.11 6.97 -1.96
C GLN A 35 -11.13 5.49 -2.36
N ILE A 36 -10.23 5.08 -3.26
CA ILE A 36 -10.06 3.68 -3.66
C ILE A 36 -9.67 2.82 -2.44
N ALA A 37 -8.77 3.29 -1.59
CA ALA A 37 -8.39 2.59 -0.37
C ALA A 37 -9.58 2.38 0.59
N ARG A 38 -10.43 3.41 0.77
CA ARG A 38 -11.66 3.30 1.56
C ARG A 38 -12.66 2.32 0.94
N ALA A 39 -12.77 2.27 -0.39
CA ALA A 39 -13.68 1.37 -1.09
C ALA A 39 -13.21 -0.09 -1.09
N LEU A 40 -11.90 -0.33 -1.18
CA LEU A 40 -11.33 -1.69 -1.18
C LEU A 40 -11.29 -2.31 0.22
N GLY A 41 -11.06 -1.51 1.26
CA GLY A 41 -10.95 -1.96 2.64
C GLY A 41 -9.70 -2.80 2.92
N GLY A 42 -8.99 -2.52 4.02
CA GLY A 42 -7.79 -3.27 4.42
C GLY A 42 -6.52 -2.94 3.64
N VAL A 43 -6.54 -1.89 2.80
CA VAL A 43 -5.36 -1.36 2.09
C VAL A 43 -5.25 0.15 2.32
N SER A 44 -4.02 0.66 2.42
CA SER A 44 -3.77 2.10 2.60
C SER A 44 -3.66 2.85 1.28
N ARG A 45 -3.81 4.19 1.29
CA ARG A 45 -3.57 5.05 0.11
C ARG A 45 -2.22 4.75 -0.54
N ASN A 46 -1.17 4.57 0.26
CA ASN A 46 0.18 4.32 -0.24
C ASN A 46 0.30 2.93 -0.86
N ALA A 47 -0.40 1.93 -0.32
CA ALA A 47 -0.48 0.61 -0.94
C ALA A 47 -1.15 0.66 -2.31
N VAL A 48 -2.24 1.44 -2.44
CA VAL A 48 -2.95 1.65 -3.71
C VAL A 48 -2.05 2.34 -4.74
N ILE A 49 -1.37 3.44 -4.38
CA ILE A 49 -0.42 4.13 -5.27
C ILE A 49 0.69 3.18 -5.72
N GLY A 50 1.27 2.43 -4.76
CA GLY A 50 2.30 1.45 -5.06
C GLY A 50 1.84 0.37 -6.03
N LYS A 51 0.60 -0.12 -5.90
CA LYS A 51 0.04 -1.12 -6.82
C LYS A 51 -0.24 -0.53 -8.19
N ILE A 52 -0.82 0.67 -8.29
CA ILE A 52 -1.05 1.39 -9.56
C ILE A 52 0.26 1.55 -10.32
N HIS A 53 1.32 1.97 -9.64
CA HIS A 53 2.65 2.15 -10.23
C HIS A 53 3.25 0.82 -10.69
N ARG A 54 3.18 -0.25 -9.88
CA ARG A 54 3.69 -1.58 -10.27
C ARG A 54 2.91 -2.21 -11.43
N LEU A 55 1.64 -1.87 -11.58
CA LEU A 55 0.79 -2.33 -12.69
C LEU A 55 0.92 -1.45 -13.94
N GLY A 56 1.66 -0.34 -13.90
CA GLY A 56 1.77 0.59 -15.03
C GLY A 56 0.46 1.29 -15.40
N LEU A 57 -0.52 1.31 -14.50
CA LEU A 57 -1.86 1.88 -14.75
C LEU A 57 -1.88 3.42 -14.65
N ALA A 58 -0.87 4.03 -14.01
CA ALA A 58 -0.67 5.47 -14.05
C ALA A 58 -0.03 5.80 -15.40
N GLY A 59 -0.84 6.29 -16.34
CA GLY A 59 -0.42 6.63 -17.70
C GLY A 59 0.92 7.37 -17.73
N GLY A 60 1.97 6.63 -18.08
CA GLY A 60 3.28 7.13 -18.53
C GLY A 60 3.98 8.18 -17.69
N ARG A 61 3.59 8.48 -16.44
CA ARG A 61 4.31 9.49 -15.66
C ARG A 61 5.64 8.85 -15.25
N PRO A 62 6.78 9.30 -15.80
CA PRO A 62 8.07 8.76 -15.41
C PRO A 62 8.18 8.89 -13.89
N PRO A 63 8.85 7.94 -13.20
CA PRO A 63 9.19 8.14 -11.81
C PRO A 63 9.89 9.50 -11.77
N ALA A 64 9.31 10.46 -11.04
CA ALA A 64 10.07 11.65 -10.70
C ALA A 64 11.40 11.12 -10.16
N PRO A 65 12.56 11.64 -10.63
CA PRO A 65 13.83 11.25 -10.06
C PRO A 65 13.69 11.37 -8.54
N PRO A 66 14.30 10.48 -7.75
CA PRO A 66 14.30 10.65 -6.30
C PRO A 66 14.95 12.00 -6.01
N GLY A 67 14.13 13.06 -5.95
CA GLY A 67 14.50 14.32 -5.33
C GLY A 67 15.00 13.96 -3.96
N PRO A 68 16.06 14.64 -3.48
CA PRO A 68 16.82 14.23 -2.31
C PRO A 68 15.84 13.80 -1.25
N ARG A 69 15.86 12.49 -0.97
CA ARG A 69 15.08 11.92 0.12
C ARG A 69 15.57 12.69 1.34
N THR A 70 14.82 13.70 1.76
CA THR A 70 14.80 14.11 3.16
C THR A 70 14.35 12.85 3.87
N ALA A 71 15.36 12.06 4.25
CA ALA A 71 15.20 10.87 5.03
C ALA A 71 14.30 11.29 6.17
N ILE A 72 13.08 10.75 6.17
CA ILE A 72 12.27 10.75 7.38
C ILE A 72 13.23 10.14 8.40
N PRO A 73 13.65 10.88 9.45
CA PRO A 73 14.64 10.37 10.37
C PRO A 73 14.08 9.05 10.87
N ALA A 74 14.82 7.97 10.60
CA ALA A 74 14.50 6.66 11.07
C ALA A 74 14.24 6.81 12.56
N ARG A 75 12.95 6.65 12.91
CA ARG A 75 12.40 6.42 14.24
C ARG A 75 13.46 6.49 15.32
N ALA A 76 13.56 7.68 15.93
CA ALA A 76 14.38 8.01 17.09
C ALA A 76 15.00 6.75 17.72
N ALA A 77 16.30 6.56 17.45
CA ALA A 77 17.12 5.66 18.21
C ALA A 77 16.85 5.93 19.69
N ARG A 78 16.18 4.98 20.34
CA ARG A 78 15.96 5.00 21.78
C ARG A 78 17.36 5.17 22.40
N PRO A 79 17.65 6.23 23.16
CA PRO A 79 18.97 6.38 23.74
C PRO A 79 19.15 5.22 24.72
N ARG A 80 20.01 4.26 24.37
CA ARG A 80 20.56 3.34 25.35
C ARG A 80 21.32 4.23 26.31
N LYS A 81 20.74 4.48 27.49
CA LYS A 81 21.42 5.18 28.59
C LYS A 81 22.80 4.54 28.76
N ALA A 82 23.85 5.33 28.56
CA ALA A 82 25.21 4.90 28.83
C ALA A 82 25.30 4.49 30.31
N PRO A 83 26.08 3.43 30.66
CA PRO A 83 26.36 3.15 32.05
C PRO A 83 27.18 4.31 32.63
N VAL A 84 26.70 4.81 33.76
CA VAL A 84 27.38 5.80 34.60
C VAL A 84 28.78 5.30 35.01
N PRO A 85 29.85 6.10 34.87
CA PRO A 85 31.12 5.75 35.49
C PRO A 85 30.99 5.96 37.01
N ARG A 86 31.32 4.93 37.80
CA ARG A 86 31.64 5.07 39.22
C ARG A 86 33.10 4.66 39.41
N GLY A 87 33.87 5.53 40.07
CA GLY A 87 35.21 5.25 40.58
C GLY A 87 36.29 5.79 39.68
#